data_AF-A0A957BUX0-F1
#
_entry.id   AF-A0A957BUX0-F1
#
_cell.length_a   1.000
_cell.length_b   1.000
_cell.length_c   1.000
_cell.angle_alpha   90.00
_cell.angle_beta   90.00
_cell.angle_gamma   90.00
#
_symmetry.space_group_name_H-M   'P 1'
#
loop_
_entity.id
_entity.type
_entity.pdbx_description
1 polymer ?
#
loop_
_entity_poly.entity_id
_entity_poly.type
_entity_poly.pdbx_seq_one_letter_code
_entity_poly.pdbx_strand_id
1 'polypeptide(L)'
;MNNQTRRLPRLPKRPENGLLAWQATVGFISMVYSPDATLTIKVRPEANRHVWESSIAFGGRHEDVTGRANLAEVLRDLWLELEGKFEVFPSPNEAVRKPANYADDKWIDTDTARTLDALIDLTASVFTDDWRLMIVYQALDTPSQRVKVRLFARDNEVAIGGQGPSLREACRSLYRNAAPQYFLNAGRLVGDALE
;
A
#
# COMPACT_ATOMS: atom_id res chain seq x y z
N MET A 1 -5.05 29.95 46.38
CA MET A 1 -5.23 30.04 44.91
C MET A 1 -4.32 28.99 44.28
N ASN A 2 -4.86 27.84 43.88
CA ASN A 2 -4.06 26.76 43.29
C ASN A 2 -3.88 27.02 41.80
N ASN A 3 -2.67 27.44 41.42
CA ASN A 3 -2.21 27.51 40.04
C ASN A 3 -1.99 26.07 39.53
N GLN A 4 -3.09 25.37 39.21
CA GLN A 4 -3.02 24.14 38.43
C GLN A 4 -2.76 24.52 36.99
N THR A 5 -1.48 24.63 36.62
CA THR A 5 -1.04 24.68 35.22
C THR A 5 -1.47 23.36 34.58
N ARG A 6 -2.66 23.32 33.95
CA ARG A 6 -3.14 22.20 33.15
C ARG A 6 -2.09 21.96 32.06
N ARG A 7 -1.24 20.94 32.25
CA ARG A 7 -0.37 20.45 31.19
C ARG A 7 -1.30 19.96 30.08
N LEU A 8 -1.29 20.67 28.95
CA LEU A 8 -2.00 20.21 27.77
C LEU A 8 -1.50 18.80 27.44
N PRO A 9 -2.40 17.84 27.13
CA PRO A 9 -2.00 16.51 26.72
C PRO A 9 -1.01 16.63 25.55
N ARG A 10 0.11 15.91 25.61
CA ARG A 10 1.04 15.85 24.48
C ARG A 10 0.31 15.21 23.31
N LEU A 11 0.31 15.88 22.17
CA LEU A 11 -0.23 15.32 20.94
C LEU A 11 0.47 14.00 20.60
N PRO A 12 -0.22 13.03 20.00
CA PRO A 12 0.41 11.80 19.55
C PRO A 12 1.54 12.11 18.56
N LYS A 13 2.61 11.30 18.58
CA LYS A 13 3.67 11.42 17.57
C LYS A 13 3.05 11.12 16.20
N ARG A 14 3.31 12.01 15.24
CA ARG A 14 2.95 11.82 13.84
C ARG A 14 3.65 10.57 13.27
N PRO A 15 2.97 9.76 12.42
CA PRO A 15 3.59 8.63 11.73
C PRO A 15 4.79 9.05 10.89
N GLU A 16 5.81 8.19 10.81
CA GLU A 16 7.13 8.55 10.27
C GLU A 16 7.15 8.71 8.74
N ASN A 17 6.22 8.06 8.04
CA ASN A 17 6.06 8.17 6.59
C ASN A 17 4.57 8.12 6.20
N GLY A 18 4.28 8.46 4.94
CA GLY A 18 2.93 8.53 4.40
C GLY A 18 2.17 7.19 4.42
N LEU A 19 2.84 6.08 4.16
CA LEU A 19 2.23 4.75 4.23
C LEU A 19 1.81 4.38 5.66
N LEU A 20 2.64 4.66 6.66
CA LEU A 20 2.30 4.46 8.07
C LEU A 20 1.16 5.40 8.51
N ALA A 21 1.09 6.61 7.95
CA ALA A 21 -0.04 7.51 8.17
C ALA A 21 -1.34 6.96 7.58
N TRP A 22 -1.29 6.38 6.39
CA TRP A 22 -2.41 5.67 5.80
C TRP A 22 -2.85 4.47 6.64
N GLN A 23 -1.92 3.65 7.13
CA GLN A 23 -2.23 2.54 8.03
C GLN A 23 -2.89 3.02 9.33
N ALA A 24 -2.37 4.09 9.92
CA ALA A 24 -2.96 4.71 11.10
C ALA A 24 -4.35 5.29 10.83
N THR A 25 -4.58 5.83 9.64
CA THR A 25 -5.88 6.37 9.19
C THR A 25 -6.90 5.26 9.00
N VAL A 26 -6.55 4.19 8.27
CA VAL A 26 -7.42 3.02 8.11
C VAL A 26 -7.71 2.36 9.46
N GLY A 27 -6.72 2.28 10.35
CA GLY A 27 -6.93 1.79 11.72
C GLY A 27 -7.90 2.65 12.52
N PHE A 28 -7.81 3.98 12.39
CA PHE A 28 -8.77 4.90 12.99
C PHE A 28 -10.17 4.71 12.42
N ILE A 29 -10.30 4.64 11.09
CA ILE A 29 -11.59 4.42 10.42
C ILE A 29 -12.19 3.09 10.85
N SER A 30 -11.37 2.04 10.94
CA SER A 30 -11.77 0.71 11.42
C SER A 30 -12.39 0.76 12.81
N MET A 31 -11.74 1.48 13.72
CA MET A 31 -12.15 1.59 15.12
C MET A 31 -13.37 2.48 15.33
N VAL A 32 -13.48 3.59 14.59
CA VAL A 32 -14.46 4.66 14.85
C VAL A 32 -15.68 4.59 13.94
N TYR A 33 -15.50 4.22 12.67
CA TYR A 33 -16.56 4.28 11.65
C TYR A 33 -17.00 2.91 11.17
N SER A 34 -16.08 2.03 10.77
CA SER A 34 -16.45 0.71 10.23
C SER A 34 -15.31 -0.31 10.21
N PRO A 35 -15.49 -1.50 10.81
CA PRO A 35 -14.43 -2.51 10.93
C PRO A 35 -13.99 -3.14 9.60
N ASP A 36 -14.73 -2.89 8.51
CA ASP A 36 -14.39 -3.33 7.15
C ASP A 36 -13.39 -2.39 6.44
N ALA A 37 -12.92 -1.34 7.12
CA ALA A 37 -12.02 -0.35 6.55
C ALA A 37 -10.76 -0.99 5.93
N THR A 38 -10.59 -0.77 4.63
CA THR A 38 -9.55 -1.41 3.83
C THR A 38 -8.93 -0.41 2.87
N LEU A 39 -7.59 -0.38 2.82
CA LEU A 39 -6.82 0.32 1.79
C LEU A 39 -6.29 -0.70 0.78
N THR A 40 -6.53 -0.44 -0.50
CA THR A 40 -5.98 -1.24 -1.62
C THR A 40 -5.09 -0.35 -2.47
N ILE A 41 -3.94 -0.88 -2.88
CA ILE A 41 -2.99 -0.24 -3.79
C ILE A 41 -2.68 -1.25 -4.89
N LYS A 42 -2.67 -0.83 -6.14
CA LYS A 42 -2.36 -1.68 -7.28
C LYS A 42 -1.28 -1.02 -8.12
N VAL A 43 -0.45 -1.85 -8.73
CA VAL A 43 0.49 -1.45 -9.77
C VAL A 43 0.43 -2.46 -10.91
N ARG A 44 0.43 -1.94 -12.14
CA ARG A 44 0.41 -2.71 -13.38
C ARG A 44 1.28 -2.02 -14.43
N PRO A 45 1.80 -2.74 -15.43
CA PRO A 45 2.46 -2.13 -16.57
C PRO A 45 1.42 -1.43 -17.46
N GLU A 46 1.86 -0.35 -18.12
CA GLU A 46 1.12 0.36 -19.16
C GLU A 46 2.10 0.96 -20.16
N ALA A 47 2.15 0.39 -21.37
CA ALA A 47 3.13 0.73 -22.39
C ALA A 47 4.57 0.68 -21.86
N ASN A 48 5.18 1.83 -21.57
CA ASN A 48 6.58 1.94 -21.14
C ASN A 48 6.73 2.44 -19.69
N ARG A 49 5.67 2.34 -18.88
CA ARG A 49 5.69 2.78 -17.47
C ARG A 49 4.86 1.86 -16.58
N HIS A 50 5.02 2.03 -15.29
CA HIS A 50 4.09 1.48 -14.30
C HIS A 50 3.00 2.50 -13.99
N VAL A 51 1.77 2.02 -13.84
CA VAL A 51 0.62 2.82 -13.41
C VAL A 51 0.15 2.35 -12.06
N TRP A 52 -0.04 3.31 -11.16
CA TRP A 52 -0.51 3.11 -9.81
C TRP A 52 -1.99 3.48 -9.67
N GLU A 53 -2.70 2.65 -8.92
CA GLU A 53 -4.09 2.85 -8.54
C GLU A 53 -4.21 2.62 -7.03
N SER A 54 -5.08 3.36 -6.35
CA SER A 54 -5.34 3.12 -4.93
C SER A 54 -6.79 3.42 -4.61
N SER A 55 -7.35 2.69 -3.66
CA SER A 55 -8.72 2.87 -3.21
C SER A 55 -8.84 2.62 -1.71
N ILE A 56 -9.77 3.31 -1.07
CA ILE A 56 -10.19 3.03 0.30
C ILE A 56 -11.68 2.67 0.31
N ALA A 57 -12.04 1.65 1.09
CA ALA A 57 -13.42 1.23 1.28
C ALA A 57 -13.73 1.08 2.78
N PHE A 58 -14.90 1.55 3.23
CA PHE A 58 -15.39 1.40 4.60
C PHE A 58 -16.89 1.70 4.68
N GLY A 59 -17.67 0.88 5.38
CA GLY A 59 -19.09 1.14 5.66
C GLY A 59 -19.93 1.42 4.41
N GLY A 60 -19.68 0.70 3.31
CA GLY A 60 -20.35 0.90 2.01
C GLY A 60 -19.87 2.10 1.20
N ARG A 61 -18.89 2.87 1.69
CA ARG A 61 -18.23 3.95 0.96
C ARG A 61 -17.02 3.41 0.21
N HIS A 62 -16.73 4.02 -0.94
CA HIS A 62 -15.60 3.66 -1.78
C HIS A 62 -15.07 4.92 -2.46
N GLU A 63 -13.77 5.15 -2.32
CA GLU A 63 -13.05 6.21 -3.04
C GLU A 63 -11.84 5.59 -3.72
N ASP A 64 -11.57 5.98 -4.96
CA ASP A 64 -10.47 5.48 -5.75
C ASP A 64 -9.78 6.58 -6.58
N VAL A 65 -8.48 6.37 -6.82
CA VAL A 65 -7.65 7.18 -7.70
C VAL A 65 -6.83 6.24 -8.58
N THR A 66 -6.74 6.56 -9.87
CA THR A 66 -6.07 5.73 -10.87
C THR A 66 -5.09 6.55 -11.73
N GLY A 67 -4.22 5.87 -12.47
CA GLY A 67 -3.42 6.51 -13.53
C GLY A 67 -2.20 7.30 -13.04
N ARG A 68 -1.72 7.09 -11.80
CA ARG A 68 -0.58 7.84 -11.25
C ARG A 68 0.76 7.19 -11.55
N ALA A 69 1.81 8.00 -11.61
CA ALA A 69 3.15 7.53 -12.03
C ALA A 69 3.89 6.81 -10.91
N ASN A 70 3.55 7.12 -9.64
CA ASN A 70 4.21 6.53 -8.49
C ASN A 70 3.28 6.37 -7.28
N LEU A 71 3.76 5.62 -6.30
CA LEU A 71 3.06 5.33 -5.05
C LEU A 71 2.74 6.59 -4.23
N ALA A 72 3.64 7.57 -4.20
CA ALA A 72 3.46 8.79 -3.41
C ALA A 72 2.29 9.62 -3.95
N GLU A 73 2.24 9.82 -5.27
CA GLU A 73 1.15 10.53 -5.96
C GLU A 73 -0.19 9.86 -5.72
N VAL A 74 -0.30 8.55 -5.94
CA VAL A 74 -1.59 7.85 -5.81
C VAL A 74 -2.14 7.91 -4.38
N LEU A 75 -1.26 7.80 -3.37
CA LEU A 75 -1.65 7.86 -1.97
C LEU A 75 -1.98 9.27 -1.50
N ARG A 76 -1.29 10.29 -2.05
CA ARG A 76 -1.62 11.70 -1.79
C ARG A 76 -2.98 12.05 -2.34
N ASP A 77 -3.21 11.71 -3.60
CA ASP A 77 -4.45 12.07 -4.29
C ASP A 77 -5.64 11.33 -3.69
N LEU A 78 -5.48 10.07 -3.30
CA LEU A 78 -6.52 9.34 -2.57
C LEU A 78 -6.91 10.05 -1.26
N TRP A 79 -5.95 10.70 -0.59
CA TRP A 79 -6.25 11.45 0.64
C TRP A 79 -7.02 12.72 0.32
N LEU A 80 -6.64 13.44 -0.73
CA LEU A 80 -7.34 14.65 -1.18
C LEU A 80 -8.80 14.34 -1.54
N GLU A 81 -9.03 13.24 -2.27
CA GLU A 81 -10.39 12.77 -2.58
C GLU A 81 -11.18 12.44 -1.32
N LEU A 82 -10.57 11.72 -0.38
CA LEU A 82 -11.22 11.30 0.87
C LEU A 82 -11.56 12.51 1.76
N GLU A 83 -10.62 13.44 1.96
CA GLU A 83 -10.83 14.59 2.85
C GLU A 83 -11.76 15.64 2.26
N GLY A 84 -11.86 15.71 0.92
CA GLY A 84 -12.83 16.57 0.24
C GLY A 84 -14.29 16.12 0.45
N LYS A 85 -14.51 14.84 0.75
CA LYS A 85 -15.85 14.23 0.90
C LYS A 85 -16.21 13.90 2.34
N PHE A 86 -15.21 13.67 3.21
CA PHE A 86 -15.44 13.16 4.55
C PHE A 86 -14.59 13.86 5.60
N GLU A 87 -15.23 14.22 6.72
CA GLU A 87 -14.54 14.58 7.95
C GLU A 87 -14.04 13.29 8.64
N VAL A 88 -12.84 12.83 8.26
CA VAL A 88 -12.24 11.59 8.79
C VAL A 88 -11.75 11.76 10.23
N PHE A 89 -11.29 12.94 10.62
CA PHE A 89 -10.75 13.19 11.96
C PHE A 89 -11.49 14.37 12.60
N PRO A 90 -12.41 14.11 13.54
CA PRO A 90 -13.22 15.17 14.15
C PRO A 90 -12.43 16.06 15.12
N SER A 91 -11.28 15.58 15.62
CA SER A 91 -10.44 16.36 16.53
C SER A 91 -9.03 16.64 15.98
N PRO A 92 -8.41 17.77 16.39
CA PRO A 92 -7.00 18.05 16.06
C PRO A 92 -6.03 16.97 16.58
N ASN A 93 -6.37 16.31 17.69
CA ASN A 93 -5.54 15.25 18.27
C ASN A 93 -5.49 14.01 17.37
N GLU A 94 -6.57 13.72 16.64
CA GLU A 94 -6.64 12.59 15.71
C GLU A 94 -6.08 12.95 14.34
N ALA A 95 -6.23 14.23 13.94
CA ALA A 95 -5.72 14.77 12.67
C ALA A 95 -4.19 14.67 12.53
N VAL A 96 -3.44 14.39 13.60
CA VAL A 96 -1.99 14.07 13.50
C VAL A 96 -1.70 12.81 12.68
N ARG A 97 -2.72 11.96 12.44
CA ARG A 97 -2.62 10.72 11.64
C ARG A 97 -2.81 10.94 10.14
N LYS A 98 -3.18 12.16 9.73
CA LYS A 98 -3.46 12.49 8.32
C LYS A 98 -2.30 12.09 7.39
N PRO A 99 -2.56 11.31 6.33
CA PRO A 99 -1.57 10.96 5.32
C PRO A 99 -1.37 12.11 4.31
N ALA A 100 -1.10 13.31 4.80
CA ALA A 100 -0.97 14.54 4.00
C ALA A 100 0.32 15.28 4.35
N ASN A 101 0.88 16.08 3.44
CA ASN A 101 2.08 16.90 3.70
C ASN A 101 3.35 16.10 4.05
N TYR A 102 3.50 14.89 3.52
CA TYR A 102 4.77 14.18 3.47
C TYR A 102 5.54 14.59 2.21
N ALA A 103 6.85 14.80 2.34
CA ALA A 103 7.73 14.96 1.18
C ALA A 103 7.71 13.68 0.32
N ASP A 104 8.04 13.80 -0.97
CA ASP A 104 7.97 12.68 -1.92
C ASP A 104 8.82 11.48 -1.48
N ASP A 105 9.99 11.74 -0.88
CA ASP A 105 10.90 10.72 -0.34
C ASP A 105 10.48 10.17 1.04
N LYS A 106 9.36 10.65 1.61
CA LYS A 106 8.84 10.27 2.93
C LYS A 106 7.50 9.56 2.87
N TRP A 107 7.10 9.03 1.72
CA TRP A 107 5.89 8.20 1.63
C TRP A 107 6.12 6.77 2.09
N ILE A 108 7.34 6.26 1.94
CA ILE A 108 7.73 4.92 2.31
C ILE A 108 9.17 4.95 2.83
N ASP A 109 9.54 4.06 3.75
CA ASP A 109 10.94 3.95 4.18
C ASP A 109 11.80 3.28 3.10
N THR A 110 13.10 3.54 3.13
CA THR A 110 14.06 3.11 2.10
C THR A 110 14.12 1.58 1.93
N ASP A 111 14.02 0.81 3.02
CA ASP A 111 14.09 -0.65 2.95
C ASP A 111 12.83 -1.24 2.32
N THR A 112 11.66 -0.69 2.67
CA THR A 112 10.39 -1.11 2.08
C THR A 112 10.32 -0.71 0.62
N ALA A 113 10.76 0.51 0.25
CA ALA A 113 10.85 0.96 -1.15
C ALA A 113 11.70 0.01 -1.99
N ARG A 114 12.95 -0.24 -1.56
CA ARG A 114 13.86 -1.15 -2.26
C ARG A 114 13.29 -2.55 -2.44
N THR A 115 12.58 -3.07 -1.42
CA THR A 115 11.97 -4.41 -1.49
C THR A 115 10.81 -4.43 -2.49
N LEU A 116 10.00 -3.38 -2.54
CA LEU A 116 8.87 -3.26 -3.45
C LEU A 116 9.35 -3.06 -4.90
N ASP A 117 10.31 -2.17 -5.11
CA ASP A 117 10.89 -1.89 -6.42
C ASP A 117 11.55 -3.15 -7.01
N ALA A 118 12.37 -3.86 -6.23
CA ALA A 118 12.99 -5.11 -6.69
C ALA A 118 11.95 -6.19 -7.05
N LEU A 119 10.82 -6.25 -6.33
CA LEU A 119 9.73 -7.16 -6.66
C LEU A 119 9.02 -6.75 -7.97
N ILE A 120 8.78 -5.46 -8.16
CA ILE A 120 8.18 -4.92 -9.39
C ILE A 120 9.10 -5.19 -10.59
N ASP A 121 10.39 -4.84 -10.49
CA ASP A 121 11.37 -5.02 -11.56
C ASP A 121 11.52 -6.49 -11.96
N LEU A 122 11.56 -7.38 -10.97
CA LEU A 122 11.59 -8.82 -11.25
C LEU A 122 10.30 -9.30 -11.92
N THR A 123 9.14 -8.84 -11.44
CA THR A 123 7.84 -9.22 -12.01
C THR A 123 7.75 -8.74 -13.46
N ALA A 124 8.14 -7.50 -13.73
CA ALA A 124 8.17 -6.92 -15.07
C ALA A 124 9.13 -7.64 -16.01
N SER A 125 10.31 -8.04 -15.55
CA SER A 125 11.25 -8.79 -16.39
C SER A 125 10.78 -10.21 -16.74
N VAL A 126 9.94 -10.83 -15.89
CA VAL A 126 9.43 -12.19 -16.11
C VAL A 126 8.11 -12.23 -16.89
N PHE A 127 7.19 -11.32 -16.59
CA PHE A 127 5.82 -11.33 -17.12
C PHE A 127 5.53 -10.21 -18.13
N THR A 128 6.52 -9.36 -18.41
CA THR A 128 6.45 -8.22 -19.34
C THR A 128 5.25 -7.31 -19.05
N ASP A 129 4.18 -7.42 -19.82
CA ASP A 129 3.04 -6.52 -19.83
C ASP A 129 1.77 -7.15 -19.24
N ASP A 130 1.79 -8.44 -18.92
CA ASP A 130 0.62 -9.16 -18.40
C ASP A 130 0.81 -9.54 -16.94
N TRP A 131 0.85 -8.52 -16.09
CA TRP A 131 0.86 -8.70 -14.64
C TRP A 131 0.22 -7.53 -13.91
N ARG A 132 -0.21 -7.79 -12.66
CA ARG A 132 -0.59 -6.77 -11.70
C ARG A 132 -0.23 -7.22 -10.29
N LEU A 133 0.29 -6.29 -9.50
CA LEU A 133 0.46 -6.47 -8.07
C LEU A 133 -0.65 -5.72 -7.35
N MET A 134 -1.29 -6.38 -6.39
CA MET A 134 -2.32 -5.81 -5.52
C MET A 134 -1.89 -5.94 -4.07
N ILE A 135 -1.74 -4.80 -3.40
CA ILE A 135 -1.44 -4.67 -1.98
C ILE A 135 -2.73 -4.29 -1.26
N VAL A 136 -3.09 -5.03 -0.21
CA VAL A 136 -4.26 -4.76 0.62
C VAL A 136 -3.80 -4.61 2.06
N TYR A 137 -4.19 -3.51 2.69
CA TYR A 137 -4.03 -3.27 4.12
C TYR A 137 -5.40 -3.24 4.81
N GLN A 138 -5.52 -4.02 5.87
CA GLN A 138 -6.66 -4.00 6.79
C GLN A 138 -6.15 -3.98 8.23
N ALA A 139 -6.77 -3.18 9.09
CA ALA A 139 -6.40 -3.03 10.49
C ALA A 139 -6.91 -4.21 11.34
N LEU A 140 -6.36 -5.39 11.10
CA LEU A 140 -6.71 -6.63 11.82
C LEU A 140 -5.95 -6.76 13.15
N ASP A 141 -6.56 -7.47 14.11
CA ASP A 141 -5.93 -7.79 15.39
C ASP A 141 -4.72 -8.70 15.23
N THR A 142 -4.78 -9.63 14.26
CA THR A 142 -3.68 -10.55 13.94
C THR A 142 -2.65 -9.83 13.06
N PRO A 143 -1.48 -9.41 13.59
CA PRO A 143 -0.60 -8.51 12.85
C PRO A 143 -0.09 -9.13 11.56
N SER A 144 0.23 -10.43 11.55
CA SER A 144 0.75 -11.16 10.38
C SER A 144 -0.21 -11.21 9.18
N GLN A 145 -1.48 -10.81 9.34
CA GLN A 145 -2.49 -10.80 8.28
C GLN A 145 -2.86 -9.39 7.82
N ARG A 146 -2.29 -8.34 8.41
CA ARG A 146 -2.66 -6.94 8.15
C ARG A 146 -2.34 -6.50 6.73
N VAL A 147 -1.21 -6.95 6.19
CA VAL A 147 -0.81 -6.65 4.81
C VAL A 147 -0.83 -7.93 4.00
N LYS A 148 -1.56 -7.90 2.89
CA LYS A 148 -1.60 -8.96 1.88
C LYS A 148 -1.12 -8.38 0.56
N VAL A 149 -0.27 -9.11 -0.15
CA VAL A 149 0.15 -8.75 -1.51
C VAL A 149 -0.17 -9.92 -2.42
N ARG A 150 -0.75 -9.65 -3.58
CA ARG A 150 -1.09 -10.66 -4.58
C ARG A 150 -0.51 -10.28 -5.92
N LEU A 151 0.15 -11.24 -6.56
CA LEU A 151 0.54 -11.19 -7.96
C LEU A 151 -0.52 -11.91 -8.78
N PHE A 152 -1.00 -11.24 -9.82
CA PHE A 152 -1.74 -11.87 -10.91
C PHE A 152 -0.95 -11.67 -12.20
N ALA A 153 -0.83 -12.70 -13.02
CA ALA A 153 -0.19 -12.63 -14.34
C ALA A 153 -0.82 -13.65 -15.29
N ARG A 154 -0.58 -13.50 -16.59
CA ARG A 154 -1.07 -14.43 -17.64
C ARG A 154 -2.58 -14.57 -17.62
N ASP A 155 -3.29 -13.45 -17.76
CA ASP A 155 -4.77 -13.42 -17.67
C ASP A 155 -5.33 -14.11 -16.40
N ASN A 156 -4.62 -13.96 -15.28
CA ASN A 156 -4.91 -14.59 -13.98
C ASN A 156 -4.67 -16.11 -13.89
N GLU A 157 -4.04 -16.76 -14.87
CA GLU A 157 -3.57 -18.14 -14.72
C GLU A 157 -2.53 -18.28 -13.59
N VAL A 158 -1.72 -17.24 -13.39
CA VAL A 158 -0.81 -17.13 -12.25
C VAL A 158 -1.45 -16.26 -11.19
N ALA A 159 -1.76 -16.83 -10.03
CA ALA A 159 -2.24 -16.11 -8.86
C ALA A 159 -1.48 -16.54 -7.61
N ILE A 160 -0.65 -15.64 -7.07
CA ILE A 160 0.25 -15.94 -5.95
C ILE A 160 0.08 -14.89 -4.88
N GLY A 161 -0.07 -15.32 -3.62
CA GLY A 161 -0.21 -14.43 -2.47
C GLY A 161 1.01 -14.45 -1.56
N GLY A 162 1.30 -13.31 -0.95
CA GLY A 162 2.14 -13.16 0.23
C GLY A 162 1.42 -12.35 1.29
N GLN A 163 1.82 -12.49 2.55
CA GLN A 163 1.24 -11.70 3.65
C GLN A 163 2.26 -11.48 4.75
N GLY A 164 2.02 -10.45 5.58
CA GLY A 164 2.87 -10.16 6.71
C GLY A 164 2.40 -8.97 7.55
N PRO A 165 3.12 -8.68 8.65
CA PRO A 165 2.84 -7.55 9.52
C PRO A 165 3.15 -6.19 8.91
N SER A 166 3.90 -6.16 7.82
CA SER A 166 4.26 -4.94 7.09
C SER A 166 4.31 -5.23 5.60
N LEU A 167 4.33 -4.16 4.79
CA LEU A 167 4.47 -4.28 3.34
C LEU A 167 5.76 -5.00 2.95
N ARG A 168 6.88 -4.67 3.60
CA ARG A 168 8.16 -5.34 3.37
C ARG A 168 8.09 -6.86 3.59
N GLU A 169 7.50 -7.30 4.70
CA GLU A 169 7.37 -8.73 4.98
C GLU A 169 6.40 -9.42 4.03
N ALA A 170 5.30 -8.77 3.66
CA ALA A 170 4.35 -9.30 2.69
C ALA A 170 4.98 -9.43 1.28
N CYS A 171 5.79 -8.46 0.84
CA CYS A 171 6.56 -8.54 -0.41
C CYS A 171 7.59 -9.68 -0.37
N ARG A 172 8.33 -9.84 0.74
CA ARG A 172 9.27 -10.96 0.92
C ARG A 172 8.56 -12.31 0.89
N SER A 173 7.40 -12.42 1.53
CA SER A 173 6.56 -13.61 1.49
C SER A 173 6.09 -13.91 0.07
N LEU A 174 5.61 -12.89 -0.67
CA LEU A 174 5.19 -13.05 -2.06
C LEU A 174 6.35 -13.50 -2.94
N TYR A 175 7.53 -12.88 -2.83
CA TYR A 175 8.72 -13.28 -3.58
C TYR A 175 9.06 -14.76 -3.39
N ARG A 176 9.09 -15.26 -2.15
CA ARG A 176 9.37 -16.68 -1.86
C ARG A 176 8.33 -17.60 -2.50
N ASN A 177 7.06 -17.22 -2.43
CA ASN A 177 5.97 -18.00 -2.98
C ASN A 177 5.95 -17.97 -4.52
N ALA A 178 6.40 -16.86 -5.12
CA ALA A 178 6.46 -16.66 -6.56
C ALA A 178 7.74 -17.20 -7.21
N ALA A 179 8.77 -17.50 -6.41
CA ALA A 179 10.07 -17.98 -6.89
C ALA A 179 9.98 -19.12 -7.91
N PRO A 180 9.16 -20.19 -7.72
CA PRO A 180 9.03 -21.24 -8.72
C PRO A 180 8.59 -20.72 -10.10
N GLN A 181 7.66 -19.76 -10.14
CA GLN A 181 7.18 -19.17 -11.39
C GLN A 181 8.24 -18.28 -12.05
N TYR A 182 9.01 -17.53 -11.26
CA TYR A 182 10.11 -16.73 -11.79
C TYR A 182 11.17 -17.61 -12.47
N PHE A 183 11.57 -18.73 -11.87
CA PHE A 183 12.55 -19.64 -12.45
C PHE A 183 12.05 -20.35 -13.71
N LEU A 184 10.80 -20.82 -13.72
CA LEU A 184 10.22 -21.50 -14.88
C LEU A 184 10.17 -20.59 -16.12
N ASN A 185 9.90 -19.30 -15.91
CA ASN A 185 9.71 -18.35 -17.00
C ASN A 185 11.02 -17.67 -17.43
N ALA A 186 11.96 -17.45 -16.51
CA ALA A 186 13.30 -17.00 -16.88
C ALA A 186 14.02 -17.99 -17.80
N GLY A 187 13.81 -19.30 -17.60
CA GLY A 187 14.37 -20.33 -18.49
C GLY A 187 13.79 -20.32 -19.91
N ARG A 188 12.52 -19.92 -20.08
CA ARG A 188 11.88 -19.80 -21.41
C ARG A 188 12.42 -18.63 -22.21
N LEU A 189 12.64 -17.48 -21.56
CA LEU A 189 13.21 -16.29 -22.22
C LEU A 189 14.60 -16.54 -22.82
N VAL A 190 15.39 -17.45 -22.22
CA VAL A 190 16.70 -17.84 -22.76
C VAL A 190 16.56 -18.80 -23.95
N GLY A 191 15.54 -19.66 -23.95
CA GLY A 191 15.27 -20.59 -25.06
C GLY A 191 14.83 -19.86 -26.32
N ASP A 192 13.88 -18.93 -26.19
CA ASP A 192 13.33 -18.18 -27.33
C ASP A 192 14.33 -17.20 -27.95
N ALA A 193 15.40 -16.82 -27.23
CA ALA A 193 16.47 -15.95 -27.74
C ALA A 193 17.56 -16.70 -28.52
N LEU A 194 17.52 -18.03 -28.55
CA LEU A 194 18.50 -18.90 -29.21
C LEU A 194 17.95 -19.57 -30.48
N GLU A 195 16.69 -19.30 -30.83
CA GLU A 195 16.04 -19.68 -32.10
C GLU A 195 15.99 -18.50 -33.08
#